data_AF-A0A4Q1RDJ5-F1
#
_entry.id   AF-A0A4Q1RDJ5-F1
#
_cell.length_a   1.000
_cell.length_b   1.000
_cell.length_c   1.000
_cell.angle_alpha   90.00
_cell.angle_beta   90.00
_cell.angle_gamma   90.00
#
_symmetry.space_group_name_H-M   'P 1'
#
loop_
_entity.id
_entity.type
_entity.pdbx_description
1 polymer ?
#
loop_
_entity_poly.entity_id
_entity_poly.type
_entity_poly.pdbx_seq_one_letter_code
_entity_poly.pdbx_strand_id
1 'polypeptide(L)' 'MADLSRIFDIWQRVNCRIDDRLYEGVVNEVYCDHIIVDIAEISNHCWFEEGINIGDVYPEYNYW' A
#
# COMPACT_ATOMS: atom_id res chain seq x y z
N MET A 1 16.38 1.28 -3.38
CA MET A 1 15.81 2.32 -2.53
C MET A 1 15.12 3.32 -3.42
N ALA A 2 13.98 2.89 -3.94
CA ALA A 2 12.97 3.81 -4.38
C ALA A 2 12.42 4.52 -3.14
N ASP A 3 12.13 5.81 -3.26
CA ASP A 3 11.55 6.57 -2.17
C ASP A 3 10.03 6.40 -2.26
N LEU A 4 9.46 5.55 -1.39
CA LEU A 4 8.03 5.22 -1.45
C LEU A 4 7.15 6.45 -1.20
N SER A 5 7.67 7.47 -0.51
CA SER A 5 7.02 8.78 -0.34
C SER A 5 6.78 9.56 -1.62
N ARG A 6 7.46 9.17 -2.71
CA ARG A 6 7.29 9.76 -4.04
C ARG A 6 6.42 8.91 -4.96
N ILE A 7 5.99 7.74 -4.49
CA ILE A 7 5.22 6.75 -5.25
C ILE A 7 3.81 6.66 -4.71
N PHE A 8 3.68 6.69 -3.39
CA PHE A 8 2.41 6.61 -2.68
C PHE A 8 2.09 7.92 -1.98
N ASP A 9 0.81 8.29 -2.01
CA ASP A 9 0.26 9.42 -1.30
C ASP A 9 -0.60 8.95 -0.12
N ILE A 10 -0.65 9.75 0.95
CA ILE A 10 -1.59 9.51 2.05
C ILE A 10 -3.02 9.62 1.51
N TRP A 11 -3.91 8.74 1.95
CA TRP A 11 -5.29 8.55 1.47
C TRP A 11 -5.41 7.95 0.07
N GLN A 12 -4.31 7.55 -0.56
CA GLN A 12 -4.37 6.85 -1.83
C GLN A 12 -5.00 5.47 -1.67
N ARG A 13 -5.90 5.14 -2.60
CA ARG A 13 -6.47 3.80 -2.71
C ARG A 13 -5.48 2.85 -3.36
N VAL A 14 -5.28 1.71 -2.73
CA VAL A 14 -4.38 0.66 -3.17
C VAL A 14 -5.08 -0.69 -3.09
N ASN A 15 -4.66 -1.62 -3.93
CA ASN A 15 -5.06 -3.01 -3.82
C ASN A 15 -3.86 -3.81 -3.33
N CYS A 16 -4.00 -4.48 -2.19
CA CYS A 16 -2.95 -5.31 -1.60
C CYS A 16 -3.24 -6.78 -1.85
N ARG A 17 -2.27 -7.50 -2.43
CA ARG A 17 -2.36 -8.96 -2.62
C ARG A 17 -1.88 -9.67 -1.36
N ILE A 18 -2.77 -10.39 -0.70
CA ILE A 18 -2.50 -11.17 0.51
C ILE A 18 -3.10 -12.57 0.30
N ASP A 19 -2.29 -13.61 0.45
CA ASP A 19 -2.69 -15.02 0.24
C ASP A 19 -3.48 -15.25 -1.06
N ASP A 20 -2.95 -14.74 -2.18
CA ASP A 20 -3.56 -14.83 -3.53
C ASP A 20 -4.90 -14.09 -3.71
N ARG A 21 -5.32 -13.28 -2.73
CA ARG A 21 -6.51 -12.42 -2.83
C ARG A 21 -6.12 -10.96 -2.83
N LEU A 22 -6.83 -10.17 -3.63
CA LEU A 22 -6.70 -8.71 -3.63
C LEU A 22 -7.68 -8.13 -2.61
N TYR A 23 -7.17 -7.27 -1.75
CA TYR A 23 -7.94 -6.52 -0.77
C TYR A 23 -7.80 -5.03 -1.05
N GLU A 24 -8.92 -4.31 -1.01
CA GLU A 24 -8.89 -2.85 -1.10
C GLU A 24 -8.37 -2.27 0.22
N GLY A 25 -7.42 -1.35 0.09
CA GLY A 25 -6.84 -0.63 1.21
C GLY A 25 -6.65 0.85 0.92
N VAL A 26 -6.46 1.62 1.97
CA VAL A 26 -6.16 3.05 1.91
C VAL A 26 -4.84 3.30 2.60
N VAL A 27 -3.92 3.99 1.94
CA VAL A 27 -2.64 4.36 2.54
C VAL A 27 -2.87 5.37 3.66
N ASN A 28 -2.54 4.99 4.90
CA ASN A 28 -2.70 5.85 6.06
C ASN A 28 -1.41 6.61 6.40
N GLU A 29 -0.26 5.95 6.26
CA GLU A 29 1.04 6.53 6.56
C GLU A 29 2.05 6.15 5.46
N VAL A 30 2.94 7.07 5.13
CA VAL A 30 3.93 6.90 4.08
C VAL A 30 5.30 7.30 4.61
N TYR A 31 6.26 6.40 4.47
CA TYR A 31 7.67 6.60 4.80
C TYR A 31 8.53 6.33 3.57
N CYS A 32 9.83 6.61 3.66
CA CYS A 32 10.74 6.42 2.53
C CYS A 32 10.93 4.94 2.16
N ASP A 33 10.90 4.07 3.17
CA ASP A 33 11.19 2.63 3.07
C ASP A 33 9.95 1.73 3.18
N HIS A 34 8.87 2.21 3.79
CA HIS A 34 7.62 1.47 3.97
C HIS A 34 6.37 2.36 3.91
N ILE A 35 5.20 1.74 3.81
CA ILE A 35 3.88 2.35 3.91
C ILE A 35 3.00 1.56 4.88
N ILE A 36 2.05 2.25 5.49
CA ILE A 36 1.00 1.64 6.30
C ILE A 36 -0.31 1.78 5.55
N VAL A 37 -0.98 0.65 5.33
CA VAL A 37 -2.25 0.59 4.62
C VAL A 37 -3.33 0.11 5.58
N ASP A 38 -4.44 0.83 5.61
CA ASP A 38 -5.68 0.41 6.23
C ASP A 38 -6.45 -0.51 5.29
N ILE A 39 -6.58 -1.78 5.66
CA ILE A 39 -7.37 -2.77 4.94
C ILE A 39 -8.54 -3.17 5.84
N ALA A 40 -9.74 -2.69 5.53
CA ALA A 40 -10.92 -2.86 6.38
C ALA A 40 -11.23 -4.34 6.71
N GLU A 41 -10.90 -5.26 5.81
CA GLU A 41 -11.14 -6.70 5.98
C GLU A 41 -10.06 -7.42 6.82
N ILE A 42 -8.89 -6.79 7.04
CA ILE A 42 -7.73 -7.45 7.67
C ILE A 42 -7.28 -6.68 8.90
N SER A 43 -6.84 -5.43 8.72
CA SER A 43 -6.32 -4.59 9.79
C SER A 43 -6.18 -3.14 9.33
N ASN A 44 -6.32 -2.21 10.26
CA ASN A 44 -6.08 -0.78 10.06
C ASN A 44 -4.59 -0.38 10.32
N HIS A 45 -3.66 -1.31 10.10
CA HIS A 45 -2.23 -1.07 10.28
C HIS A 45 -1.39 -2.12 9.55
N CYS A 46 -1.68 -2.38 8.26
CA CYS A 46 -0.92 -3.34 7.47
C CYS A 46 0.39 -2.70 6.98
N TRP A 47 1.53 -3.29 7.35
CA TRP A 47 2.86 -2.81 7.01
C TRP A 47 3.35 -3.37 5.66
N PHE A 48 3.76 -2.49 4.75
CA PHE A 48 4.36 -2.86 3.47
C PHE A 48 5.70 -2.15 3.24
N GLU A 49 6.77 -2.91 2.97
CA GLU A 49 8.16 -2.43 2.89
C GLU A 49 8.84 -2.82 1.57
N GLU A 50 9.73 -1.96 1.08
CA GLU A 50 10.59 -2.25 -0.06
C GLU A 50 11.43 -3.50 0.16
N GLY A 51 11.35 -4.46 -0.77
CA GLY A 51 12.14 -5.70 -0.72
C GLY A 51 11.53 -6.83 0.08
N ILE A 52 10.38 -6.61 0.75
CA ILE A 52 9.63 -7.66 1.44
C ILE A 52 8.30 -7.92 0.72
N ASN A 53 7.39 -6.95 0.73
CA ASN A 53 6.00 -7.13 0.31
C ASN A 53 5.41 -5.91 -0.42
N ILE A 54 6.18 -4.84 -0.67
CA ILE A 54 5.68 -3.69 -1.45
C ILE A 54 5.28 -4.07 -2.89
N GLY A 55 5.87 -5.13 -3.45
CA GLY A 55 5.53 -5.63 -4.78
C GLY A 55 4.12 -6.23 -4.87
N ASP A 56 3.49 -6.48 -3.72
CA ASP A 56 2.11 -6.94 -3.62
C ASP A 56 1.12 -5.78 -3.44
N VAL A 57 1.58 -4.53 -3.43
CA VAL A 57 0.75 -3.33 -3.35
C VAL A 57 0.63 -2.69 -4.72
N TYR A 58 -0.61 -2.59 -5.21
CA TYR A 58 -0.93 -2.03 -6.50
C TYR A 58 -1.69 -0.71 -6.30
N PRO A 59 -1.09 0.45 -6.61
CA PRO A 59 -1.80 1.72 -6.58
C PRO A 59 -2.96 1.71 -7.57
N GLU A 60 -4.13 2.13 -7.11
CA GLU A 60 -5.28 2.34 -7.99
C GLU A 60 -5.06 3.63 -8.78
N TYR A 61 -4.52 3.51 -9.99
CA TYR A 61 -4.39 4.65 -10.90
C TYR A 61 -5.75 4.97 -11.50
N ASN A 62 -6.44 5.93 -10.89
CA ASN A 62 -7.55 6.60 -11.53
C ASN A 62 -6.98 7.50 -12.64
N TYR A 63 -6.83 6.98 -13.86
CA TYR A 63 -6.53 7.79 -15.04
C TYR A 63 -7.78 8.62 -15.37
N TRP A 64 -7.73 9.92 -15.09
CA TRP A 64 -8.73 10.91 -15.48
C TRP A 64 -8.23 11.69 -16.70
#